data_AF-A0A2G8JTY6-F1
#
_entry.id   AF-A0A2G8JTY6-F1
#
_cell.length_a   1.000
_cell.length_b   1.000
_cell.length_c   1.000
_cell.angle_alpha   90.00
_cell.angle_beta   90.00
_cell.angle_gamma   90.00
#
_symmetry.space_group_name_H-M   'P 1'
#
loop_
_entity.id
_entity.type
_entity.pdbx_description
1 polymer ?
#
loop_
_entity_poly.entity_id
_entity_poly.type
_entity_poly.pdbx_seq_one_letter_code
_entity_poly.pdbx_strand_id
1 'polypeptide(L)'
;MCQITSQNDVIPKEDCRLSIGKSCMKCQEPATVVARLHDPFCSNCFQAYFTHRFRATFGKSKAVRNGEKVLIAFSGGHSSCVMLHLVKEGLAEGVHKKLRYQPGVIYVDENVCLEQDEEERNAQMRKIETWLKESTFPAYVICIEEVMSKCNPGYRLISGDQSHDAEDGHGNLPTENAMKEEFKQLLENTSSLTTKEDLIQKLRLKLLKQIAKQLGYTKIMFGDSGTRLATVLLGNLAKGHGETVHQDMSFLDTRGEEVAIIRPMREFTSKEIALFSHQCCLQPVFIPRISTKASRLASIDTLTEDFVNGLQSNFPATVTTVLKTGAKLTSDEETVGKRHTCVLCQSPVDSSSSASSASAATQYSMSLRKSGTVYSSSSSEPEAACEVARDDASCCGEGDGSCQSAKKNEELTSADLSVVMCYGCRVMMRDVKSLDRLPNSVLADVQRQKRRDEMRLEIEDFLLDGSEEG
;
A
#
# COMPACT_ATOMS: atom_id res chain seq x y z
N MET A 1 -36.09 -18.53 14.98
CA MET A 1 -35.14 -19.42 15.68
C MET A 1 -35.02 -20.69 14.86
N CYS A 2 -33.98 -20.80 14.03
CA CYS A 2 -33.69 -22.04 13.30
C CYS A 2 -32.43 -22.64 13.89
N GLN A 3 -32.61 -23.73 14.64
CA GLN A 3 -31.55 -24.59 15.14
C GLN A 3 -30.94 -25.32 13.95
N ILE A 4 -29.64 -25.10 13.70
CA ILE A 4 -28.87 -25.92 12.77
C ILE A 4 -28.40 -27.14 13.58
N THR A 5 -29.03 -28.28 13.30
CA THR A 5 -28.58 -29.59 13.75
C THR A 5 -27.21 -29.88 13.14
N SER A 6 -26.24 -30.06 14.04
CA SER A 6 -24.93 -30.63 13.79
C SER A 6 -25.07 -32.06 13.27
N GLN A 7 -24.62 -32.32 12.05
CA GLN A 7 -23.91 -33.54 11.62
C GLN A 7 -23.81 -33.55 10.09
N ASN A 8 -22.61 -33.23 9.59
CA ASN A 8 -22.03 -33.90 8.44
C ASN A 8 -20.53 -33.68 8.53
N ASP A 9 -19.82 -34.73 8.93
CA ASP A 9 -18.37 -34.82 8.97
C ASP A 9 -17.81 -34.49 7.58
N VAL A 10 -17.29 -33.28 7.42
CA VAL A 10 -16.39 -32.96 6.30
C VAL A 10 -15.05 -33.57 6.66
N ILE A 11 -14.93 -34.89 6.47
CA ILE A 11 -13.64 -35.59 6.52
C ILE A 11 -12.82 -35.03 5.35
N PRO A 12 -11.69 -34.32 5.60
CA PRO A 12 -10.85 -33.84 4.52
C PRO A 12 -10.24 -35.06 3.81
N LYS A 13 -10.55 -35.23 2.52
CA LYS A 13 -9.91 -36.25 1.69
C LYS A 13 -8.52 -35.75 1.26
N GLU A 14 -7.52 -36.50 1.72
CA GLU A 14 -6.12 -36.60 1.32
C GLU A 14 -5.31 -35.29 1.20
N ASP A 15 -4.53 -35.03 2.27
CA ASP A 15 -3.32 -34.23 2.21
C ASP A 15 -2.47 -34.67 1.00
N CYS A 16 -2.12 -33.74 0.10
CA CYS A 16 -1.04 -33.95 -0.87
C CYS A 16 0.32 -33.98 -0.16
N ARG A 17 0.55 -35.02 0.64
CA ARG A 17 1.90 -35.41 1.08
C ARG A 17 2.62 -35.92 -0.16
N LEU A 18 3.92 -35.62 -0.29
CA LEU A 18 4.74 -36.33 -1.26
C LEU A 18 4.66 -37.81 -0.91
N SER A 19 3.83 -38.56 -1.63
CA SER A 19 3.89 -40.01 -1.63
C SER A 19 5.29 -40.38 -2.11
N ILE A 20 6.04 -41.08 -1.27
CA ILE A 20 7.36 -41.61 -1.55
C ILE A 20 7.30 -42.32 -2.93
N GLY A 21 8.02 -41.80 -3.94
CA GLY A 21 8.11 -42.41 -5.27
C GLY A 21 7.53 -41.63 -6.47
N LYS A 22 7.05 -40.39 -6.32
CA LYS A 22 6.67 -39.57 -7.50
C LYS A 22 7.91 -39.07 -8.24
N SER A 23 7.93 -39.22 -9.57
CA SER A 23 8.97 -38.69 -10.46
C SER A 23 8.64 -37.29 -10.95
N CYS A 24 9.67 -36.52 -11.30
CA CYS A 24 9.58 -35.18 -11.84
C CYS A 24 8.91 -35.21 -13.22
N MET A 25 7.91 -34.35 -13.44
CA MET A 25 7.20 -34.30 -14.73
C MET A 25 8.08 -33.91 -15.93
N LYS A 26 9.22 -33.24 -15.69
CA LYS A 26 10.11 -32.75 -16.76
C LYS A 26 11.28 -33.70 -17.06
N CYS A 27 11.95 -34.22 -16.03
CA CYS A 27 13.18 -35.00 -16.17
C CYS A 27 13.08 -36.44 -15.63
N GLN A 28 11.93 -36.85 -15.08
CA GLN A 28 11.69 -38.18 -14.51
C GLN A 28 12.58 -38.59 -13.32
N GLU A 29 13.45 -37.71 -12.83
CA GLU A 29 14.19 -37.85 -11.57
C GLU A 29 13.25 -37.84 -10.34
N PRO A 30 13.69 -38.30 -9.15
CA PRO A 30 12.87 -38.23 -7.94
C PRO A 30 12.40 -36.80 -7.65
N ALA A 31 11.08 -36.62 -7.49
CA ALA A 31 10.51 -35.32 -7.19
C ALA A 31 10.79 -34.93 -5.72
N THR A 32 11.26 -33.71 -5.52
CA THR A 32 11.54 -33.14 -4.19
C THR A 32 10.41 -32.21 -3.73
N VAL A 33 9.65 -31.66 -4.67
CA VAL A 33 8.65 -30.62 -4.42
C VAL A 33 7.39 -30.85 -5.22
N VAL A 34 6.27 -30.44 -4.62
CA VAL A 34 4.95 -30.42 -5.25
C VAL A 34 4.47 -28.97 -5.22
N ALA A 35 4.64 -28.28 -6.36
CA ALA A 35 4.30 -26.86 -6.50
C ALA A 35 2.78 -26.64 -6.47
N ARG A 36 2.05 -27.48 -7.22
CA ARG A 36 0.58 -27.57 -7.24
C ARG A 36 0.17 -29.01 -6.99
N LEU A 37 -1.08 -29.26 -6.54
CA LEU A 37 -1.59 -30.57 -6.11
C LEU A 37 -1.09 -31.78 -6.93
N HIS A 38 -0.97 -31.65 -8.25
CA HIS A 38 -0.59 -32.75 -9.15
C HIS A 38 0.70 -32.49 -9.94
N ASP A 39 1.47 -31.46 -9.62
CA ASP A 39 2.69 -31.09 -10.36
C ASP A 39 3.97 -31.39 -9.54
N PRO A 40 4.49 -32.64 -9.54
CA PRO A 40 5.76 -32.98 -8.91
C PRO A 40 6.98 -32.53 -9.75
N PHE A 41 7.94 -31.88 -9.11
CA PHE A 41 9.20 -31.43 -9.71
C PHE A 41 10.41 -31.87 -8.88
N CYS A 42 11.55 -32.11 -9.54
CA CYS A 42 12.85 -32.11 -8.88
C CYS A 42 13.30 -30.65 -8.61
N SER A 43 14.30 -30.47 -7.73
CA SER A 43 14.79 -29.14 -7.35
C SER A 43 15.19 -28.27 -8.57
N ASN A 44 16.02 -28.82 -9.46
CA ASN A 44 16.55 -28.08 -10.62
C ASN A 44 15.44 -27.69 -11.60
N CYS A 45 14.51 -28.61 -11.89
CA CYS A 45 13.39 -28.35 -12.79
C CYS A 45 12.42 -27.31 -12.22
N PHE A 46 12.22 -27.30 -10.90
CA PHE A 46 11.39 -26.30 -10.23
C PHE A 46 12.05 -24.91 -10.26
N GLN A 47 13.34 -24.81 -9.94
CA GLN A 47 14.08 -23.54 -10.02
C GLN A 47 14.02 -22.96 -11.44
N ALA A 48 14.34 -23.76 -12.46
CA ALA A 48 14.29 -23.32 -13.85
C ALA A 48 12.86 -22.91 -14.28
N TYR A 49 11.84 -23.64 -13.83
CA TYR A 49 10.43 -23.27 -14.05
C TYR A 49 10.09 -21.93 -13.39
N PHE A 50 10.50 -21.72 -12.14
CA PHE A 50 10.21 -20.53 -11.36
C PHE A 50 10.88 -19.28 -11.98
N THR A 51 12.18 -19.37 -12.29
CA THR A 51 12.94 -18.29 -12.94
C THR A 51 12.39 -17.98 -14.33
N HIS A 52 12.07 -19.01 -15.13
CA HIS A 52 11.44 -18.80 -16.43
C HIS A 52 10.08 -18.10 -16.31
N ARG A 53 9.23 -18.53 -15.36
CA ARG A 53 7.91 -17.91 -15.12
C ARG A 53 8.05 -16.44 -14.74
N PHE A 54 9.00 -16.10 -13.87
CA PHE A 54 9.27 -14.72 -13.46
C PHE A 54 9.65 -13.85 -14.67
N ARG A 55 10.62 -14.32 -15.48
CA ARG A 55 11.08 -13.63 -16.69
C ARG A 55 9.97 -13.48 -17.72
N ALA A 56 9.13 -14.51 -17.88
CA ALA A 56 8.00 -14.47 -18.81
C ALA A 56 6.94 -13.46 -18.37
N THR A 57 6.60 -13.41 -17.08
CA THR A 57 5.64 -12.44 -16.53
C THR A 57 6.17 -11.02 -16.69
N PHE A 58 7.43 -10.78 -16.33
CA PHE A 58 8.07 -9.47 -16.45
C PHE A 58 8.24 -9.03 -17.92
N GLY A 59 8.58 -9.96 -18.82
CA GLY A 59 8.75 -9.67 -20.25
C GLY A 59 7.44 -9.39 -20.99
N LYS A 60 6.33 -10.04 -20.59
CA LYS A 60 5.01 -9.82 -21.20
C LYS A 60 4.43 -8.45 -20.88
N SER A 61 4.67 -7.93 -19.68
CA SER A 61 4.10 -6.66 -19.25
C SER A 61 4.77 -5.45 -19.90
N LYS A 62 6.00 -5.58 -20.40
CA LYS A 62 6.81 -4.47 -20.96
C LYS A 62 6.84 -3.22 -20.06
N ALA A 63 6.71 -3.42 -18.75
CA ALA A 63 6.51 -2.33 -17.81
C ALA A 63 7.76 -1.45 -17.60
N VAL A 64 8.97 -2.02 -17.80
CA VAL A 64 10.24 -1.32 -17.59
C VAL A 64 10.97 -1.13 -18.91
N ARG A 65 11.41 0.10 -19.17
CA ARG A 65 12.18 0.45 -20.38
C ARG A 65 13.68 0.17 -20.16
N ASN A 66 14.42 0.05 -21.26
CA ASN A 66 15.86 -0.12 -21.19
C ASN A 66 16.53 1.12 -20.58
N GLY A 67 17.45 0.93 -19.64
CA GLY A 67 18.19 1.97 -18.92
C GLY A 67 17.42 2.63 -17.77
N GLU A 68 16.19 2.22 -17.52
CA GLU A 68 15.36 2.84 -16.49
C GLU A 68 15.82 2.50 -15.07
N LYS A 69 15.70 3.44 -14.12
CA LYS A 69 16.01 3.21 -12.71
C LYS A 69 14.79 2.62 -12.00
N VAL A 70 14.96 1.45 -11.39
CA VAL A 70 13.89 0.74 -10.66
C VAL A 70 14.30 0.49 -9.22
N LEU A 71 13.48 0.95 -8.28
CA LEU A 71 13.71 0.77 -6.85
C LEU A 71 13.01 -0.50 -6.35
N ILE A 72 13.72 -1.39 -5.67
CA ILE A 72 13.20 -2.65 -5.16
C ILE A 72 12.85 -2.47 -3.69
N ALA A 73 11.57 -2.54 -3.35
CA ALA A 73 11.11 -2.52 -1.97
C ALA A 73 11.44 -3.87 -1.31
N PHE A 74 12.40 -3.85 -0.39
CA PHE A 74 12.88 -5.01 0.35
C PHE A 74 12.34 -4.96 1.78
N SER A 75 11.65 -6.01 2.21
CA SER A 75 11.09 -6.11 3.56
C SER A 75 11.75 -7.19 4.42
N GLY A 76 12.81 -7.85 3.92
CA GLY A 76 13.46 -8.98 4.61
C GLY A 76 12.69 -10.31 4.57
N GLY A 77 11.40 -10.29 4.20
CA GLY A 77 10.58 -11.50 4.10
C GLY A 77 10.91 -12.38 2.89
N HIS A 78 10.35 -13.59 2.88
CA HIS A 78 10.56 -14.60 1.83
C HIS A 78 10.36 -14.05 0.41
N SER A 79 9.25 -13.35 0.17
CA SER A 79 8.91 -12.88 -1.17
C SER A 79 9.86 -11.79 -1.68
N SER A 80 10.27 -10.84 -0.83
CA SER A 80 11.25 -9.82 -1.20
C SER A 80 12.66 -10.41 -1.40
N CYS A 81 13.06 -11.40 -0.58
CA CYS A 81 14.34 -12.09 -0.74
C CYS A 81 14.41 -12.89 -2.04
N VAL A 82 13.36 -13.65 -2.35
CA VAL A 82 13.26 -14.41 -3.61
C VAL A 82 13.23 -13.46 -4.81
N MET A 83 12.47 -12.36 -4.73
CA MET A 83 12.43 -11.36 -5.79
C MET A 83 13.80 -10.71 -6.02
N LEU A 84 14.51 -10.32 -4.96
CA LEU A 84 15.85 -9.75 -5.05
C LEU A 84 16.85 -10.74 -5.66
N HIS A 85 16.79 -12.01 -5.25
CA HIS A 85 17.59 -13.09 -5.82
C HIS A 85 17.33 -13.26 -7.33
N LEU A 86 16.06 -13.30 -7.74
CA LEU A 86 15.67 -13.41 -9.16
C LEU A 86 16.09 -12.20 -9.99
N VAL A 87 16.06 -11.00 -9.43
CA VAL A 87 16.53 -9.79 -10.11
C VAL A 87 18.05 -9.85 -10.29
N LYS A 88 18.79 -10.26 -9.25
CA LYS A 88 20.25 -10.45 -9.33
C LYS A 88 20.63 -11.48 -10.40
N GLU A 89 19.97 -12.63 -10.40
CA GLU A 89 20.15 -13.67 -11.42
C GLU A 89 19.77 -13.16 -12.83
N GLY A 90 18.67 -12.41 -12.94
CA GLY A 90 18.20 -11.86 -14.22
C GLY A 90 19.08 -10.78 -14.84
N LEU A 91 19.91 -10.12 -14.01
CA LEU A 91 20.89 -9.11 -14.40
C LEU A 91 22.30 -9.66 -14.57
N ALA A 92 22.57 -10.90 -14.17
CA ALA A 92 23.88 -11.54 -14.33
C ALA A 92 24.28 -11.68 -15.81
N GLU A 93 25.58 -11.62 -16.07
CA GLU A 93 26.15 -11.79 -17.42
C GLU A 93 26.03 -13.25 -17.86
N GLY A 94 25.58 -13.47 -19.11
CA GLY A 94 25.38 -14.82 -19.67
C GLY A 94 23.92 -15.27 -19.82
N VAL A 95 22.95 -14.51 -19.32
CA VAL A 95 21.52 -14.89 -19.44
C VAL A 95 20.89 -14.39 -20.75
N HIS A 96 20.28 -15.31 -21.52
CA HIS A 96 19.56 -14.99 -22.76
C HIS A 96 18.38 -14.02 -22.48
N LYS A 97 18.38 -12.83 -23.11
CA LYS A 97 17.50 -11.68 -22.83
C LYS A 97 17.74 -11.03 -21.45
N LYS A 98 18.95 -10.51 -21.23
CA LYS A 98 19.32 -9.76 -20.01
C LYS A 98 18.29 -8.68 -19.67
N LEU A 99 17.94 -8.53 -18.39
CA LEU A 99 17.18 -7.39 -17.91
C LEU A 99 18.06 -6.13 -18.06
N ARG A 100 17.52 -5.05 -18.63
CA ARG A 100 18.29 -3.84 -18.95
C ARG A 100 17.80 -2.64 -18.15
N TYR A 101 17.74 -2.75 -16.83
CA TYR A 101 17.39 -1.63 -15.95
C TYR A 101 18.40 -1.52 -14.80
N GLN A 102 18.43 -0.37 -14.14
CA GLN A 102 19.32 -0.09 -13.02
C GLN A 102 18.56 -0.30 -11.70
N PRO A 103 18.79 -1.40 -10.97
CA PRO A 103 18.15 -1.63 -9.69
C PRO A 103 18.78 -0.77 -8.58
N GLY A 104 17.93 -0.25 -7.70
CA GLY A 104 18.32 0.15 -6.33
C GLY A 104 17.49 -0.67 -5.34
N VAL A 105 17.93 -0.81 -4.10
CA VAL A 105 17.20 -1.55 -3.06
C VAL A 105 16.87 -0.59 -1.92
N ILE A 106 15.64 -0.62 -1.43
CA ILE A 106 15.18 0.21 -0.32
C ILE A 106 14.58 -0.67 0.78
N TYR A 107 15.00 -0.45 2.02
CA TYR A 107 14.42 -1.05 3.21
C TYR A 107 13.81 0.05 4.09
N VAL A 108 12.58 -0.17 4.54
CA VAL A 108 11.89 0.72 5.48
C VAL A 108 11.87 0.05 6.85
N ASP A 109 12.52 0.69 7.81
CA ASP A 109 12.51 0.28 9.20
C ASP A 109 11.20 0.72 9.86
N GLU A 110 10.37 -0.26 10.23
CA GLU A 110 9.09 -0.09 10.90
C GLU A 110 9.16 -0.39 12.41
N ASN A 111 10.37 -0.56 12.97
CA ASN A 111 10.56 -0.98 14.36
C ASN A 111 9.97 -0.01 15.39
N VAL A 112 9.77 1.27 15.05
CA VAL A 112 9.08 2.24 15.93
C VAL A 112 7.65 1.81 16.27
N CYS A 113 7.03 1.02 15.42
CA CYS A 113 5.69 0.47 15.66
C CYS A 113 5.69 -0.68 16.68
N LEU A 114 6.86 -1.19 17.06
CA LEU A 114 7.03 -2.41 17.83
C LEU A 114 7.70 -2.10 19.18
N GLU A 115 7.18 -2.72 20.24
CA GLU A 115 7.81 -2.71 21.55
C GLU A 115 8.81 -3.87 21.62
N GLN A 116 10.01 -3.68 21.05
CA GLN A 116 11.08 -4.68 21.05
C GLN A 116 12.35 -4.17 21.73
N ASP A 117 13.13 -5.10 22.27
CA ASP A 117 14.45 -4.83 22.81
C ASP A 117 15.40 -4.33 21.70
N GLU A 118 16.26 -3.37 22.05
CA GLU A 118 17.22 -2.80 21.10
C GLU A 118 18.20 -3.84 20.55
N GLU A 119 18.51 -4.88 21.33
CA GLU A 119 19.39 -5.96 20.91
C GLU A 119 18.80 -6.78 19.76
N GLU A 120 17.52 -7.16 19.86
CA GLU A 120 16.81 -7.88 18.80
C GLU A 120 16.70 -7.04 17.55
N ARG A 121 16.36 -5.75 17.71
CA ARG A 121 16.31 -4.76 16.62
C ARG A 121 17.64 -4.66 15.89
N ASN A 122 18.73 -4.52 16.63
CA ASN A 122 20.08 -4.43 16.08
C ASN A 122 20.53 -5.76 15.42
N ALA A 123 20.09 -6.90 15.92
CA ALA A 123 20.35 -8.19 15.29
C ALA A 123 19.59 -8.37 13.97
N GLN A 124 18.32 -7.96 13.90
CA GLN A 124 17.54 -7.96 12.66
C GLN A 124 18.14 -7.01 11.63
N MET A 125 18.47 -5.78 12.03
CA MET A 125 19.08 -4.78 11.15
C MET A 125 20.40 -5.27 10.57
N ARG A 126 21.27 -5.91 11.37
CA ARG A 126 22.51 -6.52 10.88
C ARG A 126 22.27 -7.55 9.79
N LYS A 127 21.26 -8.42 9.93
CA LYS A 127 20.91 -9.40 8.90
C LYS A 127 20.40 -8.73 7.61
N ILE A 128 19.61 -7.66 7.74
CA ILE A 128 19.13 -6.88 6.59
C ILE A 128 20.30 -6.19 5.90
N GLU A 129 21.22 -5.58 6.63
CA GLU A 129 22.41 -4.96 6.05
C GLU A 129 23.29 -5.97 5.31
N THR A 130 23.40 -7.20 5.80
CA THR A 130 24.09 -8.29 5.07
C THR A 130 23.42 -8.55 3.72
N TRP A 131 22.09 -8.70 3.69
CA TRP A 131 21.34 -8.85 2.44
C TRP A 131 21.54 -7.68 1.47
N LEU A 132 21.53 -6.45 1.99
CA LEU A 132 21.71 -5.25 1.19
C LEU A 132 23.11 -5.17 0.60
N LYS A 133 24.15 -5.50 1.38
CA LYS A 133 25.55 -5.54 0.91
C LYS A 133 25.77 -6.65 -0.13
N GLU A 134 25.22 -7.83 0.09
CA GLU A 134 25.31 -8.96 -0.86
C GLU A 134 24.60 -8.69 -2.19
N SER A 135 23.65 -7.75 -2.21
CA SER A 135 22.89 -7.42 -3.41
C SER A 135 23.73 -6.70 -4.47
N THR A 136 24.87 -6.11 -4.12
CA THR A 136 25.75 -5.30 -5.01
C THR A 136 25.10 -4.05 -5.63
N PHE A 137 23.84 -3.75 -5.28
CA PHE A 137 23.10 -2.60 -5.79
C PHE A 137 23.15 -1.44 -4.78
N PRO A 138 22.93 -0.19 -5.21
CA PRO A 138 22.74 0.93 -4.29
C PRO A 138 21.60 0.61 -3.31
N ALA A 139 21.92 0.55 -2.02
CA ALA A 139 20.99 0.15 -0.98
C ALA A 139 20.69 1.32 -0.03
N TYR A 140 19.41 1.55 0.26
CA TYR A 140 18.94 2.64 1.09
C TYR A 140 18.17 2.09 2.28
N VAL A 141 18.42 2.64 3.47
CA VAL A 141 17.67 2.35 4.70
C VAL A 141 17.01 3.63 5.18
N ILE A 142 15.70 3.58 5.41
CA ILE A 142 14.89 4.69 5.87
C ILE A 142 14.05 4.22 7.05
N CYS A 143 13.82 5.09 8.02
CA CYS A 143 12.92 4.81 9.14
C CYS A 143 11.51 5.33 8.82
N ILE A 144 10.46 4.61 9.23
CA ILE A 144 9.07 4.99 8.89
C ILE A 144 8.67 6.36 9.47
N GLU A 145 9.22 6.74 10.61
CA GLU A 145 9.00 8.03 11.28
C GLU A 145 9.46 9.23 10.44
N GLU A 146 10.33 9.04 9.44
CA GLU A 146 10.73 10.09 8.49
C GLU A 146 9.53 10.65 7.71
N VAL A 147 8.38 9.94 7.68
CA VAL A 147 7.13 10.49 7.14
C VAL A 147 6.70 11.78 7.84
N MET A 148 7.07 11.95 9.12
CA MET A 148 6.77 13.14 9.93
C MET A 148 7.70 14.32 9.64
N SER A 149 8.81 14.10 8.93
CA SER A 149 9.77 15.14 8.61
C SER A 149 9.08 16.33 7.92
N LYS A 150 9.47 17.55 8.33
CA LYS A 150 9.00 18.80 7.73
C LYS A 150 9.66 19.08 6.38
N CYS A 151 10.80 18.43 6.13
CA CYS A 151 11.60 18.57 4.92
C CYS A 151 11.51 17.29 4.08
N ASN A 152 12.41 17.14 3.12
CA ASN A 152 12.57 15.86 2.43
C ASN A 152 13.00 14.78 3.45
N PRO A 153 12.39 13.58 3.39
CA PRO A 153 12.71 12.49 4.30
C PRO A 153 14.18 12.06 4.16
N GLY A 154 14.84 11.83 5.29
CA GLY A 154 16.21 11.34 5.35
C GLY A 154 16.33 9.88 4.91
N TYR A 155 17.49 9.52 4.36
CA TYR A 155 17.83 8.12 4.08
C TYR A 155 19.31 7.86 4.36
N ARG A 156 19.64 6.62 4.73
CA ARG A 156 21.02 6.15 4.88
C ARG A 156 21.40 5.28 3.67
N LEU A 157 22.42 5.69 2.93
CA LEU A 157 23.00 4.90 1.85
C LEU A 157 23.99 3.87 2.42
N ILE A 158 23.85 2.62 2.00
CA ILE A 158 24.81 1.53 2.27
C ILE A 158 25.63 1.34 1.00
N SER A 159 26.77 2.04 0.92
CA SER A 159 27.74 1.86 -0.15
C SER A 159 28.59 0.61 0.09
N GLY A 160 28.81 -0.17 -0.97
CA GLY A 160 29.56 -1.43 -0.94
C GLY A 160 31.07 -1.29 -0.83
N ASP A 161 31.64 -0.10 -0.98
CA ASP A 161 33.10 0.14 -0.93
C ASP A 161 33.43 1.41 -0.16
N GLN A 162 34.50 1.34 0.65
CA GLN A 162 35.18 2.50 1.21
C GLN A 162 36.02 3.18 0.10
N SER A 163 36.10 4.52 0.16
CA SER A 163 36.93 5.45 -0.64
C SER A 163 36.48 5.78 -2.07
N HIS A 164 35.82 6.94 -2.23
CA HIS A 164 36.41 8.14 -2.83
C HIS A 164 35.41 9.30 -2.76
N ASP A 165 35.92 10.42 -2.27
CA ASP A 165 35.38 11.77 -2.13
C ASP A 165 34.20 12.12 -3.06
N ALA A 166 33.01 12.20 -2.46
CA ALA A 166 31.94 13.08 -2.90
C ALA A 166 31.35 13.74 -1.64
N GLU A 167 31.93 14.89 -1.28
CA GLU A 167 31.21 15.92 -0.55
C GLU A 167 30.02 16.33 -1.42
N ASP A 168 28.84 15.77 -1.17
CA ASP A 168 27.53 16.37 -1.45
C ASP A 168 26.40 15.42 -1.03
N GLY A 169 25.72 15.75 0.06
CA GLY A 169 24.46 15.10 0.48
C GLY A 169 24.39 14.72 1.95
N HIS A 170 24.15 15.71 2.81
CA HIS A 170 23.87 15.60 4.24
C HIS A 170 22.91 14.46 4.64
N GLY A 171 23.19 13.84 5.79
CA GLY A 171 22.23 13.05 6.55
C GLY A 171 22.81 12.22 7.71
N ASN A 172 23.55 12.84 8.64
CA ASN A 172 23.52 12.30 10.01
C ASN A 172 22.05 12.28 10.43
N LEU A 173 21.54 11.12 10.83
CA LEU A 173 20.15 10.91 11.23
C LEU A 173 19.73 12.02 12.22
N PRO A 174 18.89 12.99 11.83
CA PRO A 174 18.60 14.14 12.67
C PRO A 174 17.59 13.74 13.75
N THR A 175 17.91 14.02 15.01
CA THR A 175 16.99 14.06 16.16
C THR A 175 15.94 12.93 16.23
N GLU A 176 16.42 11.68 16.24
CA GLU A 176 15.60 10.45 16.21
C GLU A 176 14.39 10.44 17.16
N ASN A 177 14.51 10.98 18.37
CA ASN A 177 13.49 10.78 19.39
C ASN A 177 12.20 11.57 19.15
N ALA A 178 12.28 12.79 18.58
CA ALA A 178 11.09 13.63 18.40
C ALA A 178 10.15 13.06 17.34
N MET A 179 10.70 12.67 16.18
CA MET A 179 9.90 12.08 15.08
C MET A 179 9.34 10.70 15.47
N LYS A 180 10.12 9.89 16.20
CA LYS A 180 9.65 8.62 16.77
C LYS A 180 8.45 8.83 17.68
N GLU A 181 8.52 9.83 18.55
CA GLU A 181 7.44 10.14 19.49
C GLU A 181 6.20 10.70 18.78
N GLU A 182 6.36 11.61 17.83
CA GLU A 182 5.26 12.12 16.99
C GLU A 182 4.56 10.98 16.24
N PHE A 183 5.32 10.04 15.68
CA PHE A 183 4.77 8.88 14.98
C PHE A 183 4.03 7.92 15.91
N LYS A 184 4.56 7.65 17.11
CA LYS A 184 3.86 6.85 18.14
C LYS A 184 2.54 7.51 18.55
N GLN A 185 2.57 8.83 18.79
CA GLN A 185 1.37 9.59 19.13
C GLN A 185 0.31 9.59 18.02
N LEU A 186 0.71 9.50 16.74
CA LEU A 186 -0.22 9.28 15.63
C LEU A 186 -0.86 7.89 15.69
N LEU A 187 -0.09 6.85 15.99
CA LEU A 187 -0.65 5.49 16.10
C LEU A 187 -1.58 5.35 17.32
N GLU A 188 -1.23 5.92 18.47
CA GLU A 188 -2.08 5.93 19.67
C GLU A 188 -3.40 6.69 19.51
N ASN A 189 -3.41 7.63 18.55
CA ASN A 189 -4.59 8.40 18.17
C ASN A 189 -5.62 7.58 17.38
N THR A 190 -5.34 6.31 17.07
CA THR A 190 -6.26 5.39 16.41
C THR A 190 -6.83 4.35 17.37
N SER A 191 -8.11 4.03 17.22
CA SER A 191 -8.84 3.10 18.11
C SER A 191 -8.65 1.62 17.76
N SER A 192 -8.56 1.29 16.47
CA SER A 192 -8.59 -0.08 15.94
C SER A 192 -7.23 -0.53 15.39
N LEU A 193 -6.86 -1.80 15.62
CA LEU A 193 -5.67 -2.40 15.02
C LEU A 193 -5.74 -2.40 13.49
N THR A 194 -6.94 -2.57 12.92
CA THR A 194 -7.13 -2.53 11.45
C THR A 194 -6.76 -1.16 10.89
N THR A 195 -7.15 -0.09 11.59
CA THR A 195 -6.86 1.29 11.20
C THR A 195 -5.37 1.58 11.33
N LYS A 196 -4.69 1.05 12.37
CA LYS A 196 -3.23 1.13 12.50
C LYS A 196 -2.51 0.47 11.32
N GLU A 197 -2.90 -0.75 10.97
CA GLU A 197 -2.30 -1.51 9.86
C GLU A 197 -2.48 -0.80 8.51
N ASP A 198 -3.70 -0.31 8.23
CA ASP A 198 -4.00 0.40 6.98
C ASP A 198 -3.24 1.74 6.91
N LEU A 199 -3.23 2.51 8.00
CA LEU A 199 -2.51 3.78 8.08
C LEU A 199 -1.00 3.60 7.84
N ILE A 200 -0.36 2.65 8.53
CA ILE A 200 1.06 2.32 8.34
C ILE A 200 1.32 1.94 6.87
N GLN A 201 0.45 1.11 6.27
CA GLN A 201 0.61 0.70 4.88
C GLN A 201 0.53 1.89 3.91
N LYS A 202 -0.42 2.83 4.10
CA LYS A 202 -0.54 4.02 3.24
C LYS A 202 0.64 4.97 3.42
N LEU A 203 1.05 5.23 4.67
CA LEU A 203 2.17 6.11 4.98
C LEU A 203 3.50 5.58 4.44
N ARG A 204 3.77 4.29 4.61
CA ARG A 204 4.93 3.62 4.02
C ARG A 204 4.96 3.77 2.50
N LEU A 205 3.82 3.58 1.83
CA LEU A 205 3.76 3.72 0.38
C LEU A 205 4.05 5.16 -0.05
N LYS A 206 3.50 6.15 0.67
CA LYS A 206 3.75 7.57 0.41
C LYS A 206 5.24 7.90 0.59
N LEU A 207 5.85 7.44 1.67
CA LEU A 207 7.27 7.60 1.96
C LEU A 207 8.16 6.98 0.88
N LEU A 208 7.85 5.74 0.46
CA LEU A 208 8.58 5.06 -0.62
C LEU A 208 8.50 5.84 -1.94
N LYS A 209 7.33 6.38 -2.30
CA LYS A 209 7.18 7.21 -3.51
C LYS A 209 7.95 8.53 -3.43
N GLN A 210 7.93 9.19 -2.28
CA GLN A 210 8.68 10.43 -2.05
C GLN A 210 10.18 10.22 -2.20
N ILE A 211 10.72 9.16 -1.59
CA ILE A 211 12.13 8.80 -1.69
C ILE A 211 12.51 8.36 -3.10
N ALA A 212 11.67 7.54 -3.75
CA ALA A 212 11.91 7.13 -5.13
C ALA A 212 12.02 8.36 -6.06
N LYS A 213 11.14 9.34 -5.90
CA LYS A 213 11.19 10.62 -6.61
C LYS A 213 12.48 11.38 -6.31
N GLN A 214 12.84 11.54 -5.04
CA GLN A 214 14.06 12.25 -4.61
C GLN A 214 15.34 11.63 -5.19
N LEU A 215 15.39 10.31 -5.28
CA LEU A 215 16.53 9.54 -5.81
C LEU A 215 16.48 9.38 -7.36
N GLY A 216 15.44 9.86 -8.02
CA GLY A 216 15.26 9.76 -9.47
C GLY A 216 14.89 8.35 -9.98
N TYR A 217 14.28 7.51 -9.16
CA TYR A 217 13.68 6.23 -9.57
C TYR A 217 12.26 6.47 -10.08
N THR A 218 11.97 5.97 -11.28
CA THR A 218 10.65 6.13 -11.92
C THR A 218 9.66 5.03 -11.53
N LYS A 219 10.17 3.89 -11.03
CA LYS A 219 9.34 2.74 -10.67
C LYS A 219 9.79 2.07 -9.38
N ILE A 220 8.83 1.54 -8.62
CA ILE A 220 9.05 0.75 -7.42
C ILE A 220 8.55 -0.68 -7.63
N MET A 221 9.39 -1.66 -7.36
CA MET A 221 9.08 -3.08 -7.48
C MET A 221 8.75 -3.67 -6.11
N PHE A 222 7.53 -4.19 -5.94
CA PHE A 222 7.07 -4.86 -4.72
C PHE A 222 7.04 -6.37 -4.87
N GLY A 223 7.51 -7.07 -3.83
CA GLY A 223 7.46 -8.53 -3.73
C GLY A 223 6.08 -9.07 -3.33
N ASP A 224 4.98 -8.49 -3.82
CA ASP A 224 3.64 -8.97 -3.45
C ASP A 224 3.34 -10.31 -4.12
N SER A 225 3.17 -11.37 -3.32
CA SER A 225 2.75 -12.68 -3.82
C SER A 225 1.28 -12.66 -4.23
N GLY A 226 0.87 -13.57 -5.11
CA GLY A 226 -0.55 -13.73 -5.46
C GLY A 226 -1.42 -14.03 -4.25
N THR A 227 -0.92 -14.81 -3.29
CA THR A 227 -1.61 -15.06 -2.02
C THR A 227 -1.80 -13.77 -1.23
N ARG A 228 -0.75 -12.96 -1.09
CA ARG A 228 -0.83 -11.66 -0.40
C ARG A 228 -1.80 -10.71 -1.09
N LEU A 229 -1.78 -10.65 -2.42
CA LEU A 229 -2.69 -9.82 -3.20
C LEU A 229 -4.15 -10.26 -3.03
N ALA A 230 -4.44 -11.57 -2.99
CA ALA A 230 -5.79 -12.06 -2.72
C ALA A 230 -6.29 -11.66 -1.32
N THR A 231 -5.43 -11.75 -0.30
CA THR A 231 -5.74 -11.28 1.05
C THR A 231 -5.99 -9.76 1.08
N VAL A 232 -5.09 -8.97 0.49
CA VAL A 232 -5.22 -7.50 0.42
C VAL A 232 -6.49 -7.10 -0.32
N LEU A 233 -6.83 -7.79 -1.41
CA LEU A 233 -8.05 -7.54 -2.18
C LEU A 233 -9.32 -7.67 -1.32
N LEU A 234 -9.50 -8.83 -0.68
CA LEU A 234 -10.68 -9.08 0.14
C LEU A 234 -10.71 -8.18 1.38
N GLY A 235 -9.55 -7.91 1.98
CA GLY A 235 -9.43 -6.99 3.12
C GLY A 235 -9.78 -5.56 2.73
N ASN A 236 -9.29 -5.08 1.58
CA ASN A 236 -9.61 -3.75 1.04
C ASN A 236 -11.09 -3.61 0.73
N LEU A 237 -11.72 -4.64 0.14
CA LEU A 237 -13.16 -4.67 -0.08
C LEU A 237 -13.95 -4.58 1.23
N ALA A 238 -13.57 -5.35 2.26
CA ALA A 238 -14.20 -5.30 3.57
C ALA A 238 -14.03 -3.94 4.28
N LYS A 239 -12.90 -3.27 4.05
CA LYS A 239 -12.59 -1.93 4.57
C LYS A 239 -13.23 -0.78 3.77
N GLY A 240 -13.90 -1.07 2.64
CA GLY A 240 -14.53 -0.07 1.79
C GLY A 240 -13.62 0.56 0.72
N HIS A 241 -12.44 0.01 0.48
CA HIS A 241 -11.52 0.46 -0.58
C HIS A 241 -11.88 -0.14 -1.96
N GLY A 242 -13.16 -0.15 -2.33
CA GLY A 242 -13.65 -0.80 -3.55
C GLY A 242 -13.11 -0.18 -4.85
N GLU A 243 -12.97 1.14 -4.90
CA GLU A 243 -12.48 1.88 -6.07
C GLU A 243 -11.00 1.55 -6.37
N THR A 244 -10.21 1.22 -5.36
CA THR A 244 -8.75 1.00 -5.50
C THR A 244 -8.40 -0.40 -5.97
N VAL A 245 -9.38 -1.32 -5.98
CA VAL A 245 -9.21 -2.74 -6.22
C VAL A 245 -8.51 -3.04 -7.54
N HIS A 246 -8.93 -2.40 -8.62
CA HIS A 246 -8.33 -2.63 -9.94
C HIS A 246 -6.83 -2.30 -9.93
N GLN A 247 -6.48 -1.16 -9.34
CA GLN A 247 -5.11 -0.63 -9.30
C GLN A 247 -4.22 -1.42 -8.32
N ASP A 248 -4.77 -1.84 -7.18
CA ASP A 248 -4.08 -2.68 -6.19
C ASP A 248 -3.70 -4.04 -6.80
N MET A 249 -4.57 -4.59 -7.66
CA MET A 249 -4.35 -5.89 -8.30
C MET A 249 -3.53 -5.80 -9.58
N SER A 250 -3.41 -4.63 -10.21
CA SER A 250 -2.68 -4.47 -11.46
C SER A 250 -1.20 -4.84 -11.33
N PHE A 251 -0.64 -5.36 -12.43
CA PHE A 251 0.81 -5.59 -12.53
C PHE A 251 1.57 -4.26 -12.49
N LEU A 252 1.04 -3.24 -13.17
CA LEU A 252 1.57 -1.88 -13.22
C LEU A 252 0.50 -0.94 -12.66
N ASP A 253 0.86 -0.23 -11.61
CA ASP A 253 -0.01 0.69 -10.91
C ASP A 253 0.57 2.10 -11.06
N THR A 254 -0.12 2.91 -11.85
CA THR A 254 0.28 4.26 -12.26
C THR A 254 -0.42 5.35 -11.45
N ARG A 255 -0.97 5.00 -10.27
CA ARG A 255 -1.51 6.00 -9.34
C ARG A 255 -0.40 6.97 -8.93
N GLY A 256 -0.65 8.26 -9.08
CA GLY A 256 0.35 9.32 -8.86
C GLY A 256 1.31 9.41 -10.04
N GLU A 257 1.33 10.57 -10.70
CA GLU A 257 1.90 10.76 -12.05
C GLU A 257 3.41 10.50 -12.17
N GLU A 258 4.15 10.44 -11.06
CA GLU A 258 5.62 10.49 -11.09
C GLU A 258 6.33 9.15 -10.85
N VAL A 259 5.75 8.25 -10.05
CA VAL A 259 6.39 6.96 -9.69
C VAL A 259 5.38 5.82 -9.74
N ALA A 260 5.59 4.89 -10.67
CA ALA A 260 4.72 3.74 -10.86
C ALA A 260 5.15 2.53 -10.00
N ILE A 261 4.21 1.68 -9.63
CA ILE A 261 4.43 0.46 -8.85
C ILE A 261 4.34 -0.76 -9.77
N ILE A 262 5.28 -1.70 -9.63
CA ILE A 262 5.29 -2.97 -10.36
C ILE A 262 5.25 -4.15 -9.39
N ARG A 263 4.45 -5.18 -9.72
CA ARG A 263 4.28 -6.39 -8.90
C ARG A 263 4.65 -7.66 -9.68
N PRO A 264 5.94 -7.98 -9.85
CA PRO A 264 6.36 -9.12 -10.66
C PRO A 264 6.07 -10.47 -10.00
N MET A 265 5.92 -10.50 -8.67
CA MET A 265 5.64 -11.71 -7.89
C MET A 265 4.15 -12.09 -7.83
N ARG A 266 3.26 -11.32 -8.48
CA ARG A 266 1.79 -11.49 -8.45
C ARG A 266 1.30 -12.88 -8.82
N GLU A 267 2.02 -13.55 -9.72
CA GLU A 267 1.63 -14.87 -10.23
C GLU A 267 2.03 -16.03 -9.30
N PHE A 268 2.85 -15.77 -8.27
CA PHE A 268 3.42 -16.80 -7.40
C PHE A 268 2.66 -16.88 -6.09
N THR A 269 2.39 -18.11 -5.63
CA THR A 269 1.79 -18.35 -4.32
C THR A 269 2.84 -18.30 -3.22
N SER A 270 2.44 -18.00 -1.98
CA SER A 270 3.34 -18.02 -0.82
C SER A 270 4.00 -19.40 -0.63
N LYS A 271 3.30 -20.49 -0.97
CA LYS A 271 3.85 -21.86 -0.95
C LYS A 271 4.99 -22.03 -1.96
N GLU A 272 4.79 -21.64 -3.21
CA GLU A 272 5.84 -21.74 -4.24
C GLU A 272 7.07 -20.89 -3.87
N ILE A 273 6.86 -19.69 -3.33
CA ILE A 273 7.93 -18.78 -2.87
C ILE A 273 8.72 -19.41 -1.72
N ALA A 274 8.05 -19.98 -0.72
CA ALA A 274 8.71 -20.63 0.41
C ALA A 274 9.54 -21.84 -0.04
N LEU A 275 9.00 -22.66 -0.95
CA LEU A 275 9.71 -23.79 -1.53
C LEU A 275 10.95 -23.36 -2.32
N PHE A 276 10.83 -22.33 -3.15
CA PHE A 276 11.96 -21.78 -3.90
C PHE A 276 13.04 -21.20 -2.98
N SER A 277 12.61 -20.41 -1.98
CA SER A 277 13.50 -19.85 -0.95
C SER A 277 14.31 -20.92 -0.24
N HIS A 278 13.67 -22.04 0.11
CA HIS A 278 14.33 -23.16 0.78
C HIS A 278 15.36 -23.85 -0.13
N GLN A 279 15.02 -24.09 -1.40
CA GLN A 279 15.92 -24.75 -2.36
C GLN A 279 17.15 -23.90 -2.73
N CYS A 280 16.99 -22.58 -2.75
CA CYS A 280 18.09 -21.65 -2.97
C CYS A 280 18.87 -21.32 -1.67
N CYS A 281 18.55 -22.00 -0.56
CA CYS A 281 19.15 -21.79 0.77
C CYS A 281 19.10 -20.34 1.26
N LEU A 282 18.11 -19.55 0.79
CA LEU A 282 17.96 -18.16 1.19
C LEU A 282 17.60 -18.08 2.68
N GLN A 283 18.17 -17.11 3.39
CA GLN A 283 17.92 -16.87 4.81
C GLN A 283 17.05 -15.60 4.99
N PRO A 284 15.72 -15.70 4.78
CA PRO A 284 14.82 -14.57 5.02
C PRO A 284 14.85 -14.17 6.49
N VAL A 285 14.69 -12.88 6.74
CA VAL A 285 14.65 -12.31 8.09
C VAL A 285 13.19 -12.26 8.53
N PHE A 286 12.90 -12.83 9.69
CA PHE A 286 11.61 -12.63 10.33
C PHE A 286 11.60 -11.24 10.98
N ILE A 287 10.72 -10.37 10.48
CA ILE A 287 10.47 -9.03 11.03
C ILE A 287 9.03 -9.04 11.55
N PRO A 288 8.81 -8.80 12.85
CA PRO A 288 7.47 -8.75 13.39
C PRO A 288 6.69 -7.57 12.82
N ARG A 289 5.41 -7.78 12.58
CA ARG A 289 4.40 -6.73 12.36
C ARG A 289 3.72 -6.37 13.68
N ILE A 290 3.00 -5.24 13.72
CA ILE A 290 2.17 -4.84 14.88
C ILE A 290 1.08 -5.87 15.25
N SER A 291 0.66 -6.70 14.30
CA SER A 291 -0.28 -7.81 14.51
C SER A 291 0.40 -9.13 14.91
N THR A 292 1.72 -9.17 15.08
CA THR A 292 2.43 -10.40 15.45
C THR A 292 2.01 -10.85 16.84
N LYS A 293 1.67 -12.14 16.99
CA LYS A 293 1.07 -12.73 18.22
C LYS A 293 -0.31 -12.14 18.59
N ALA A 294 -0.91 -11.27 17.77
CA ALA A 294 -2.28 -10.84 18.00
C ALA A 294 -3.26 -12.00 17.76
N SER A 295 -4.47 -11.86 18.29
CA SER A 295 -5.55 -12.81 18.01
C SER A 295 -5.86 -12.88 16.52
N ARG A 296 -6.30 -14.04 16.04
CA ARG A 296 -6.78 -14.22 14.65
C ARG A 296 -7.91 -13.27 14.27
N LEU A 297 -8.69 -12.84 15.27
CA LEU A 297 -9.80 -11.90 15.11
C LEU A 297 -9.40 -10.43 15.35
N ALA A 298 -8.10 -10.13 15.53
CA ALA A 298 -7.66 -8.80 15.96
C ALA A 298 -7.75 -7.72 14.88
N SER A 299 -7.62 -8.08 13.61
CA SER A 299 -7.78 -7.15 12.49
C SER A 299 -8.45 -7.79 11.29
N ILE A 300 -9.05 -6.96 10.42
CA ILE A 300 -9.63 -7.42 9.16
C ILE A 300 -8.57 -8.10 8.29
N ASP A 301 -7.34 -7.59 8.30
CA ASP A 301 -6.26 -8.16 7.48
C ASP A 301 -5.83 -9.54 7.99
N THR A 302 -5.71 -9.74 9.31
CA THR A 302 -5.39 -11.05 9.91
C THR A 302 -6.52 -12.06 9.67
N LEU A 303 -7.76 -11.64 9.88
CA LEU A 303 -8.96 -12.45 9.61
C LEU A 303 -9.04 -12.91 8.16
N THR A 304 -8.77 -11.98 7.23
CA THR A 304 -8.82 -12.26 5.81
C THR A 304 -7.67 -13.16 5.39
N GLU A 305 -6.48 -12.99 5.98
CA GLU A 305 -5.33 -13.85 5.75
C GLU A 305 -5.66 -15.30 6.13
N ASP A 306 -6.22 -15.52 7.32
CA ASP A 306 -6.64 -16.84 7.79
C ASP A 306 -7.75 -17.44 6.93
N PHE A 307 -8.75 -16.64 6.53
CA PHE A 307 -9.82 -17.07 5.64
C PHE A 307 -9.30 -17.52 4.27
N VAL A 308 -8.46 -16.72 3.62
CA VAL A 308 -7.90 -17.05 2.30
C VAL A 308 -7.01 -18.29 2.39
N ASN A 309 -6.16 -18.39 3.42
CA ASN A 309 -5.30 -19.56 3.62
C ASN A 309 -6.13 -20.82 3.89
N GLY A 310 -7.19 -20.73 4.70
CA GLY A 310 -8.10 -21.83 4.98
C GLY A 310 -8.94 -22.28 3.77
N LEU A 311 -9.30 -21.37 2.87
CA LEU A 311 -9.92 -21.73 1.60
C LEU A 311 -8.91 -22.37 0.65
N GLN A 312 -7.70 -21.82 0.56
CA GLN A 312 -6.66 -22.29 -0.35
C GLN A 312 -6.18 -23.71 -0.01
N SER A 313 -6.19 -24.10 1.28
CA SER A 313 -5.84 -25.48 1.68
C SER A 313 -6.80 -26.51 1.14
N ASN A 314 -8.10 -26.18 1.07
CA ASN A 314 -9.15 -27.07 0.59
C ASN A 314 -9.36 -26.95 -0.93
N PHE A 315 -9.15 -25.76 -1.50
CA PHE A 315 -9.39 -25.45 -2.90
C PHE A 315 -8.19 -24.70 -3.50
N PRO A 316 -7.24 -25.40 -4.14
CA PRO A 316 -5.98 -24.77 -4.58
C PRO A 316 -6.09 -23.77 -5.73
N ALA A 317 -7.26 -23.65 -6.34
CA ALA A 317 -7.58 -22.61 -7.32
C ALA A 317 -8.15 -21.32 -6.68
N THR A 318 -8.29 -21.24 -5.35
CA THR A 318 -8.91 -20.09 -4.67
C THR A 318 -8.18 -18.79 -4.99
N VAL A 319 -6.88 -18.73 -4.70
CA VAL A 319 -6.07 -17.51 -4.90
C VAL A 319 -6.12 -17.06 -6.36
N THR A 320 -5.98 -17.98 -7.32
CA THR A 320 -6.00 -17.63 -8.74
C THR A 320 -7.38 -17.16 -9.21
N THR A 321 -8.45 -17.74 -8.66
CA THR A 321 -9.83 -17.32 -8.95
C THR A 321 -10.10 -15.92 -8.40
N VAL A 322 -9.73 -15.65 -7.15
CA VAL A 322 -9.86 -14.34 -6.51
C VAL A 322 -9.13 -13.26 -7.31
N LEU A 323 -7.88 -13.50 -7.70
CA LEU A 323 -7.10 -12.54 -8.50
C LEU A 323 -7.67 -12.31 -9.90
N LYS A 324 -8.17 -13.37 -10.56
CA LYS A 324 -8.80 -13.25 -11.89
C LYS A 324 -10.12 -12.50 -11.81
N THR A 325 -10.92 -12.72 -10.77
CA THR A 325 -12.15 -11.97 -10.55
C THR A 325 -11.84 -10.52 -10.24
N GLY A 326 -10.88 -10.25 -9.35
CA GLY A 326 -10.41 -8.89 -9.05
C GLY A 326 -9.89 -8.15 -10.29
N ALA A 327 -9.19 -8.83 -11.20
CA ALA A 327 -8.70 -8.24 -12.44
C ALA A 327 -9.82 -7.86 -13.44
N LYS A 328 -11.01 -8.45 -13.32
CA LYS A 328 -12.19 -8.09 -14.12
C LYS A 328 -12.93 -6.88 -13.58
N LEU A 329 -12.70 -6.54 -12.30
CA LEU A 329 -13.21 -5.31 -11.72
C LEU A 329 -12.41 -4.16 -12.34
N THR A 330 -13.09 -3.33 -13.11
CA THR A 330 -12.55 -2.14 -13.77
C THR A 330 -13.36 -0.94 -13.29
N SER A 331 -12.73 0.22 -13.19
CA SER A 331 -13.43 1.49 -13.01
C SER A 331 -13.73 2.08 -14.38
N ASP A 332 -14.83 2.82 -14.51
CA ASP A 332 -15.19 3.49 -15.75
C ASP A 332 -14.09 4.51 -16.13
N GLU A 333 -13.31 4.18 -17.16
CA GLU A 333 -12.15 4.97 -17.63
C GLU A 333 -12.55 6.33 -18.24
N GLU A 334 -13.83 6.55 -18.53
CA GLU A 334 -14.34 7.72 -19.26
C GLU A 334 -14.31 9.05 -18.47
N THR A 335 -13.89 9.04 -17.20
CA THR A 335 -13.89 10.25 -16.33
C THR A 335 -12.54 10.59 -15.69
N VAL A 336 -11.46 9.95 -16.16
CA VAL A 336 -10.12 10.08 -15.56
C VAL A 336 -9.55 11.51 -15.62
N GLY A 337 -10.01 12.35 -16.56
CA GLY A 337 -9.54 13.73 -16.72
C GLY A 337 -10.14 14.76 -15.74
N LYS A 338 -11.18 14.41 -14.96
CA LYS A 338 -11.93 15.39 -14.13
C LYS A 338 -11.90 15.13 -12.61
N ARG A 339 -11.27 14.05 -12.13
CA ARG A 339 -11.35 13.61 -10.72
C ARG A 339 -10.09 13.96 -9.90
N HIS A 340 -10.29 14.50 -8.70
CA HIS A 340 -9.23 14.67 -7.70
C HIS A 340 -8.68 13.30 -7.25
N THR A 341 -7.41 13.25 -6.85
CA THR A 341 -6.79 12.04 -6.31
C THR A 341 -6.72 12.12 -4.79
N CYS A 342 -6.95 11.01 -4.11
CA CYS A 342 -6.93 10.94 -2.65
C CYS A 342 -5.54 11.29 -2.09
N VAL A 343 -5.46 12.22 -1.14
CA VAL A 343 -4.19 12.67 -0.53
C VAL A 343 -3.40 11.58 0.21
N LEU A 344 -4.07 10.49 0.62
CA LEU A 344 -3.47 9.37 1.36
C LEU A 344 -3.07 8.21 0.45
N CYS A 345 -3.97 7.76 -0.42
CA CYS A 345 -3.77 6.56 -1.24
C CYS A 345 -3.61 6.84 -2.73
N GLN A 346 -3.69 8.11 -3.16
CA GLN A 346 -3.56 8.56 -4.55
C GLN A 346 -4.54 7.90 -5.53
N SER A 347 -5.61 7.30 -5.02
CA SER A 347 -6.67 6.70 -5.83
C SER A 347 -7.71 7.78 -6.18
N PRO A 348 -8.45 7.66 -7.29
CA PRO A 348 -9.49 8.62 -7.64
C PRO A 348 -10.49 8.84 -6.50
N VAL A 349 -10.87 10.09 -6.25
CA VAL A 349 -11.91 10.43 -5.26
C VAL A 349 -13.29 10.20 -5.89
N ASP A 350 -14.20 9.64 -5.08
CA ASP A 350 -15.59 9.36 -5.44
C ASP A 350 -16.35 10.67 -5.67
N SER A 351 -16.28 11.22 -6.89
CA SER A 351 -16.98 12.45 -7.29
C SER A 351 -18.33 12.19 -7.95
N SER A 352 -18.60 10.95 -8.37
CA SER A 352 -19.89 10.57 -8.94
C SER A 352 -20.87 10.21 -7.81
N SER A 353 -21.70 11.18 -7.44
CA SER A 353 -22.89 11.02 -6.62
C SER A 353 -24.00 10.24 -7.34
N SER A 354 -23.70 9.07 -7.90
CA SER A 354 -24.78 8.18 -8.32
C SER A 354 -25.59 7.79 -7.08
N ALA A 355 -26.92 7.77 -7.22
CA ALA A 355 -27.86 7.53 -6.11
C ALA A 355 -27.62 6.18 -5.38
N SER A 356 -26.80 5.29 -5.96
CA SER A 356 -26.46 3.97 -5.42
C SER A 356 -25.01 3.84 -4.92
N SER A 357 -24.29 4.95 -4.72
CA SER A 357 -22.92 4.90 -4.21
C SER A 357 -22.84 4.45 -2.74
N ALA A 358 -21.76 3.76 -2.37
CA ALA A 358 -21.50 3.34 -0.98
C ALA A 358 -21.42 4.54 -0.01
N SER A 359 -20.93 5.69 -0.50
CA SER A 359 -20.91 6.95 0.25
C SER A 359 -22.33 7.44 0.56
N ALA A 360 -23.22 7.48 -0.44
CA ALA A 360 -24.62 7.89 -0.25
C ALA A 360 -25.37 6.95 0.72
N ALA A 361 -25.20 5.63 0.56
CA ALA A 361 -25.82 4.65 1.46
C ALA A 361 -25.35 4.79 2.92
N THR A 362 -24.07 5.12 3.13
CA THR A 362 -23.51 5.35 4.46
C THR A 362 -24.02 6.66 5.06
N GLN A 363 -24.03 7.74 4.27
CA GLN A 363 -24.58 9.04 4.71
C GLN A 363 -26.06 8.92 5.09
N TYR A 364 -26.84 8.18 4.29
CA TYR A 364 -28.24 7.88 4.59
C TYR A 364 -28.39 7.05 5.88
N SER A 365 -27.57 6.02 6.05
CA SER A 365 -27.57 5.22 7.30
C SER A 365 -27.21 6.07 8.53
N MET A 366 -26.31 7.05 8.36
CA MET A 366 -25.93 7.99 9.42
C MET A 366 -27.02 9.02 9.72
N SER A 367 -27.71 9.55 8.71
CA SER A 367 -28.82 10.48 8.93
C SER A 367 -29.98 9.80 9.66
N LEU A 368 -30.25 8.53 9.35
CA LEU A 368 -31.20 7.71 10.11
C LEU A 368 -30.77 7.49 11.56
N ARG A 369 -29.48 7.20 11.82
CA ARG A 369 -28.96 7.06 13.19
C ARG A 369 -29.13 8.34 14.01
N LYS A 370 -28.82 9.51 13.43
CA LYS A 370 -28.99 10.81 14.09
C LYS A 370 -30.47 11.11 14.36
N SER A 371 -31.35 10.81 13.40
CA SER A 371 -32.79 11.01 13.52
C SER A 371 -33.45 10.04 14.52
N GLY A 372 -32.90 8.84 14.70
CA GLY A 372 -33.39 7.84 15.66
C GLY A 372 -33.17 8.20 17.13
N THR A 373 -32.29 9.15 17.43
CA THR A 373 -32.02 9.65 18.80
C THR A 373 -33.04 10.67 19.32
N VAL A 374 -34.03 11.05 18.52
CA VAL A 374 -35.03 12.08 18.90
C VAL A 374 -36.30 11.47 19.55
N TYR A 375 -36.46 10.14 19.56
CA TYR A 375 -37.64 9.50 20.14
C TYR A 375 -37.51 9.18 21.65
N SER A 376 -36.95 10.12 22.43
CA SER A 376 -37.12 10.15 23.88
C SER A 376 -36.83 11.55 24.45
N SER A 377 -37.62 12.54 24.04
CA SER A 377 -38.13 13.61 24.91
C SER A 377 -39.11 14.50 24.14
N SER A 378 -40.18 14.84 24.82
CA SER A 378 -41.35 15.58 24.37
C SER A 378 -41.07 17.02 23.93
N SER A 379 -41.74 17.41 22.82
CA SER A 379 -42.33 18.73 22.53
C SER A 379 -41.51 19.99 22.77
N SER A 380 -41.01 20.59 21.69
CA SER A 380 -41.13 22.04 21.43
C SER A 380 -40.87 22.30 19.94
N GLU A 381 -41.75 23.07 19.32
CA GLU A 381 -41.68 23.49 17.92
C GLU A 381 -40.43 24.35 17.65
N PRO A 382 -39.86 24.33 16.42
CA PRO A 382 -38.83 25.30 16.05
C PRO A 382 -39.50 26.60 15.58
N GLU A 383 -39.40 27.65 16.39
CA GLU A 383 -39.62 29.02 15.94
C GLU A 383 -38.55 29.41 14.91
N ALA A 384 -39.03 29.99 13.81
CA ALA A 384 -38.22 30.65 12.80
C ALA A 384 -37.62 31.94 13.38
N ALA A 385 -36.30 32.08 13.30
CA ALA A 385 -35.64 33.38 13.39
C ALA A 385 -34.45 33.41 12.41
N CYS A 386 -34.69 34.07 11.28
CA CYS A 386 -33.65 34.69 10.48
C CYS A 386 -32.99 35.79 11.33
N GLU A 387 -31.70 35.68 11.61
CA GLU A 387 -30.89 36.84 11.95
C GLU A 387 -29.77 36.99 10.93
N VAL A 388 -29.98 37.99 10.07
CA VAL A 388 -29.01 38.54 9.14
C VAL A 388 -28.05 39.39 9.97
N ALA A 389 -26.88 38.84 10.29
CA ALA A 389 -25.76 39.65 10.76
C ALA A 389 -25.12 40.33 9.55
N ARG A 390 -25.41 41.62 9.39
CA ARG A 390 -24.67 42.53 8.52
C ARG A 390 -23.39 42.91 9.24
N ASP A 391 -22.26 42.36 8.80
CA ASP A 391 -20.95 42.93 9.13
C ASP A 391 -20.56 43.91 8.03
N ASP A 392 -20.53 45.19 8.40
CA ASP A 392 -19.94 46.29 7.65
C ASP A 392 -18.43 46.06 7.53
N ALA A 393 -17.99 45.46 6.41
CA ALA A 393 -16.59 45.47 6.01
C ALA A 393 -16.30 46.77 5.26
N SER A 394 -15.80 47.76 6.00
CA SER A 394 -15.15 48.96 5.50
C SER A 394 -14.06 48.60 4.49
N CYS A 395 -14.32 48.88 3.21
CA CYS A 395 -13.39 48.79 2.10
C CYS A 395 -12.53 50.06 2.03
N CYS A 396 -11.21 49.88 2.22
CA CYS A 396 -10.13 50.78 1.84
C CYS A 396 -8.85 49.93 1.96
N GLY A 397 -8.06 49.63 0.94
CA GLY A 397 -7.71 50.36 -0.27
C GLY A 397 -6.21 50.66 -0.17
N GLU A 398 -5.37 49.82 -0.78
CA GLU A 398 -4.10 50.16 -1.44
C GLU A 398 -3.34 48.87 -1.79
N GLY A 399 -3.01 48.71 -3.08
CA GLY A 399 -2.34 47.55 -3.61
C GLY A 399 -0.82 47.66 -3.46
N ASP A 400 -0.22 46.65 -2.86
CA ASP A 400 1.22 46.47 -2.81
C ASP A 400 1.66 45.02 -3.06
N GLY A 401 0.91 44.23 -3.85
CA GLY A 401 1.42 43.00 -4.47
C GLY A 401 2.03 41.95 -3.51
N SER A 402 1.76 42.03 -2.21
CA SER A 402 2.30 41.16 -1.17
C SER A 402 1.21 40.21 -0.70
N CYS A 403 0.92 39.20 -1.52
CA CYS A 403 0.05 38.10 -1.12
C CYS A 403 0.80 37.16 -0.15
N GLN A 404 1.05 37.62 1.07
CA GLN A 404 1.40 36.78 2.21
C GLN A 404 0.30 36.86 3.27
N SER A 405 -0.92 36.46 2.90
CA SER A 405 -1.90 36.06 3.90
C SER A 405 -1.67 34.58 4.23
N ALA A 406 -0.66 34.33 5.07
CA ALA A 406 -0.67 33.12 5.88
C ALA A 406 -1.88 33.21 6.82
N LYS A 407 -3.07 32.82 6.32
CA LYS A 407 -4.19 32.50 7.19
C LYS A 407 -3.67 31.46 8.18
N LYS A 408 -3.64 31.83 9.46
CA LYS A 408 -3.38 30.92 10.59
C LYS A 408 -4.12 29.61 10.35
N ASN A 409 -3.46 28.48 10.59
CA ASN A 409 -4.02 27.12 10.55
C ASN A 409 -5.51 27.10 10.93
N GLU A 410 -6.39 27.08 9.93
CA GLU A 410 -7.77 26.65 10.13
C GLU A 410 -7.70 25.17 10.50
N GLU A 411 -8.31 24.79 11.63
CA GLU A 411 -8.40 23.40 12.05
C GLU A 411 -9.09 22.58 10.95
N LEU A 412 -8.46 21.48 10.51
CA LEU A 412 -9.00 20.63 9.46
C LEU A 412 -10.34 20.04 9.90
N THR A 413 -11.40 20.34 9.15
CA THR A 413 -12.72 19.81 9.46
C THR A 413 -12.97 18.47 8.76
N SER A 414 -13.91 17.69 9.31
CA SER A 414 -14.37 16.44 8.66
C SER A 414 -15.01 16.67 7.29
N ALA A 415 -15.48 17.89 7.00
CA ALA A 415 -16.01 18.29 5.70
C ALA A 415 -14.88 18.44 4.67
N ASP A 416 -13.74 19.04 5.05
CA ASP A 416 -12.58 19.19 4.17
C ASP A 416 -12.04 17.81 3.72
N LEU A 417 -12.00 16.84 4.64
CA LEU A 417 -11.59 15.47 4.33
C LEU A 417 -12.50 14.77 3.33
N SER A 418 -13.77 15.16 3.26
CA SER A 418 -14.76 14.51 2.41
C SER A 418 -14.50 14.74 0.91
N VAL A 419 -13.84 15.86 0.58
CA VAL A 419 -13.53 16.32 -0.79
C VAL A 419 -12.18 15.79 -1.28
N VAL A 420 -11.21 15.66 -0.37
CA VAL A 420 -9.80 15.31 -0.70
C VAL A 420 -9.43 13.84 -0.49
N MET A 421 -10.34 13.03 0.07
CA MET A 421 -10.11 11.60 0.34
C MET A 421 -11.17 10.69 -0.26
N CYS A 422 -10.76 9.51 -0.74
CA CYS A 422 -11.69 8.47 -1.19
C CYS A 422 -12.47 7.84 -0.02
N TYR A 423 -13.59 7.18 -0.30
CA TYR A 423 -14.46 6.54 0.69
C TYR A 423 -13.71 5.65 1.68
N GLY A 424 -12.86 4.72 1.20
CA GLY A 424 -12.11 3.83 2.09
C GLY A 424 -11.17 4.57 3.05
N CYS A 425 -10.45 5.60 2.56
CA CYS A 425 -9.63 6.45 3.42
C CYS A 425 -10.48 7.27 4.40
N ARG A 426 -11.67 7.75 4.01
CA ARG A 426 -12.59 8.45 4.92
C ARG A 426 -13.10 7.53 6.03
N VAL A 427 -13.38 6.26 5.73
CA VAL A 427 -13.76 5.26 6.74
C VAL A 427 -12.64 5.05 7.75
N MET A 428 -11.40 4.87 7.27
CA MET A 428 -10.22 4.76 8.12
C MET A 428 -10.02 6.01 9.00
N MET A 429 -10.17 7.21 8.43
CA MET A 429 -9.95 8.47 9.14
C MET A 429 -11.00 8.76 10.23
N ARG A 430 -12.18 8.12 10.21
CA ARG A 430 -13.18 8.25 11.30
C ARG A 430 -12.70 7.66 12.62
N ASP A 431 -11.77 6.70 12.57
CA ASP A 431 -11.19 6.07 13.76
C ASP A 431 -10.03 6.89 14.36
N VAL A 432 -9.60 7.96 13.69
CA VAL A 432 -8.53 8.87 14.14
C VAL A 432 -9.16 9.99 14.98
N LYS A 433 -8.74 10.15 16.25
CA LYS A 433 -9.41 11.10 17.17
C LYS A 433 -9.07 12.57 16.88
N SER A 434 -7.84 12.87 16.47
CA SER A 434 -7.36 14.22 16.11
C SER A 434 -6.64 14.22 14.75
N LEU A 435 -7.02 15.14 13.86
CA LEU A 435 -6.48 15.21 12.50
C LEU A 435 -5.16 15.98 12.41
N ASP A 436 -4.84 16.79 13.41
CA ASP A 436 -3.65 17.66 13.43
C ASP A 436 -2.34 16.88 13.58
N ARG A 437 -2.44 15.61 13.99
CA ARG A 437 -1.29 14.70 14.16
C ARG A 437 -0.88 13.98 12.87
N LEU A 438 -1.57 14.24 11.76
CA LEU A 438 -1.19 13.67 10.48
C LEU A 438 0.16 14.24 10.01
N PRO A 439 0.93 13.48 9.20
CA PRO A 439 2.20 13.96 8.70
C PRO A 439 2.05 15.26 7.91
N ASN A 440 3.04 16.17 8.04
CA ASN A 440 3.03 17.48 7.38
C ASN A 440 2.85 17.37 5.85
N SER A 441 3.41 16.33 5.23
CA SER A 441 3.23 16.08 3.80
C SER A 441 1.77 15.78 3.43
N VAL A 442 1.00 15.11 4.30
CA VAL A 442 -0.44 14.88 4.10
C VAL A 442 -1.22 16.17 4.30
N LEU A 443 -0.93 16.91 5.37
CA LEU A 443 -1.59 18.19 5.66
C LEU A 443 -1.37 19.22 4.53
N ALA A 444 -0.14 19.33 4.03
CA ALA A 444 0.21 20.21 2.92
C ALA A 444 -0.51 19.80 1.62
N ASP A 445 -0.63 18.49 1.34
CA ASP A 445 -1.37 17.99 0.18
C ASP A 445 -2.87 18.30 0.27
N VAL A 446 -3.47 18.17 1.47
CA VAL A 446 -4.88 18.56 1.70
C VAL A 446 -5.08 20.04 1.43
N GLN A 447 -4.26 20.90 2.04
CA GLN A 447 -4.36 22.35 1.84
C GLN A 447 -4.14 22.74 0.36
N ARG A 448 -3.22 22.06 -0.31
CA ARG A 448 -2.95 22.30 -1.74
C ARG A 448 -4.15 21.91 -2.61
N GLN A 449 -4.80 20.78 -2.33
CA GLN A 449 -6.00 20.38 -3.08
C GLN A 449 -7.16 21.32 -2.80
N LYS A 450 -7.41 21.67 -1.53
CA LYS A 450 -8.44 22.65 -1.16
C LYS A 450 -8.29 23.98 -1.91
N ARG A 451 -7.08 24.57 -1.92
CA ARG A 451 -6.80 25.80 -2.67
C ARG A 451 -6.99 25.65 -4.18
N ARG A 452 -6.70 24.47 -4.74
CA ARG A 452 -6.93 24.19 -6.17
C ARG A 452 -8.41 24.07 -6.49
N ASP A 453 -9.20 23.53 -5.58
CA ASP A 453 -10.64 23.36 -5.73
C ASP A 453 -11.33 24.73 -5.62
N GLU A 454 -10.94 25.54 -4.63
CA GLU A 454 -11.38 26.94 -4.50
C GLU A 454 -11.04 27.75 -5.76
N MET A 455 -9.79 27.70 -6.21
CA MET A 455 -9.35 28.35 -7.45
C MET A 455 -10.10 27.84 -8.68
N ARG A 456 -10.42 26.54 -8.73
CA ARG A 456 -11.19 25.96 -9.84
C ARG A 456 -12.61 26.50 -9.85
N LEU A 457 -13.27 26.62 -8.70
CA LEU A 457 -14.60 27.21 -8.58
C LEU A 457 -14.60 28.69 -8.97
N GLU A 458 -13.57 29.45 -8.57
CA GLU A 458 -13.42 30.86 -8.94
C GLU A 458 -13.21 31.07 -10.45
N ILE A 459 -12.60 30.08 -11.13
CA ILE A 459 -12.30 30.14 -12.56
C ILE A 459 -13.35 29.39 -13.40
N GLU A 460 -14.26 28.64 -12.78
CA GLU A 460 -15.25 27.79 -13.46
C GLU A 460 -16.12 28.62 -14.42
N ASP A 461 -16.52 29.83 -14.00
CA ASP A 461 -17.28 30.79 -14.82
C ASP A 461 -16.50 31.32 -16.05
N PHE A 462 -15.18 31.14 -16.09
CA PHE A 462 -14.29 31.56 -17.17
C PHE A 462 -13.77 30.40 -18.03
N LEU A 463 -14.06 29.15 -17.63
CA LEU A 463 -13.72 27.98 -18.44
C LEU A 463 -14.74 27.86 -19.57
N LEU A 464 -14.30 28.12 -20.81
CA LEU A 464 -15.10 27.88 -22.00
C LEU A 464 -15.48 26.40 -22.03
N ASP A 465 -16.77 26.09 -21.85
CA ASP A 465 -17.30 24.77 -22.12
C ASP A 465 -17.02 24.45 -23.59
N GLY A 466 -16.23 23.40 -23.84
CA GLY A 466 -15.86 22.93 -25.19
C GLY A 466 -17.02 22.35 -25.98
N SER A 467 -18.25 22.83 -25.76
CA SER A 467 -19.49 22.47 -26.47
C SER A 467 -19.89 23.50 -27.53
N GLU A 468 -18.95 24.33 -28.00
CA GLU A 468 -19.12 25.17 -29.19
C GLU A 468 -18.08 24.83 -30.26
N GLU A 469 -18.16 23.60 -30.78
CA GLU A 469 -17.75 23.34 -32.17
C GLU A 469 -18.96 22.69 -32.85
N GLY A 470 -19.68 23.52 -33.63
CA GLY A 470 -20.82 23.14 -34.46
C GLY A 470 -20.44 22.56 -35.81
#